data_AF-M0NBI3-F1
#
_entry.id   AF-M0NBI3-F1
#
_cell.length_a   1.000
_cell.length_b   1.000
_cell.length_c   1.000
_cell.angle_alpha   90.00
_cell.angle_beta   90.00
_cell.angle_gamma   90.00
#
_symmetry.space_group_name_H-M   'P 1'
#
loop_
_entity.id
_entity.type
_entity.pdbx_description
1 polymer ?
#
loop_
_entity_poly.entity_id
_entity_poly.type
_entity_poly.pdbx_seq_one_letter_code
_entity_poly.pdbx_strand_id
1 'polypeptide(L)'
;MSDELDFNPGDIVIDQEIDEGSPAYVTALPDAIAEEWVYEDEEGEEITVAEDNPDYPADARVVVVVHTPDVHYALPDWNRYTPLSPSELEEAGAPYYAFPAPRLIRDKECPNAPEIQRAIGISRNVDILTTRMGDMTGSGEKLVDVDPEQLRQQLRTETDAKAAKQLTVALLYEAGFSPYTIDDLLGFPVQTSYNWLNTVAERDITALGDAPRTGRPPRLSPDQFDQLTATLVASPFDAGIDAPAWTPPLVRDYITDTFGVKYSLAHVYRVMHKAGLSVQTARPIHYEADPEAQRHWRAEFKKSGRR
;
A
#
# COMPACT_ATOMS: atom_id res chain seq x y z
N MET A 1 14.30 -4.07 46.25
CA MET A 1 14.81 -3.54 44.98
C MET A 1 14.32 -4.53 43.96
N SER A 2 13.31 -4.17 43.19
CA SER A 2 12.78 -5.09 42.18
C SER A 2 13.90 -5.34 41.16
N ASP A 3 14.27 -6.59 40.94
CA ASP A 3 15.03 -6.99 39.75
C ASP A 3 14.15 -6.69 38.55
N GLU A 4 14.28 -5.46 38.05
CA GLU A 4 13.60 -5.01 36.84
C GLU A 4 14.36 -5.63 35.67
N LEU A 5 13.71 -6.56 34.97
CA LEU A 5 14.25 -7.17 33.76
C LEU A 5 14.60 -6.07 32.75
N ASP A 6 15.81 -6.10 32.17
CA ASP A 6 16.27 -5.15 31.14
C ASP A 6 15.69 -5.48 29.75
N PHE A 7 14.42 -5.88 29.71
CA PHE A 7 13.68 -6.23 28.50
C PHE A 7 12.29 -5.60 28.53
N ASN A 8 11.82 -5.20 27.35
CA ASN A 8 10.47 -4.72 27.10
C ASN A 8 9.92 -5.42 25.86
N PRO A 9 8.60 -5.65 25.79
CA PRO A 9 7.97 -6.07 24.54
C PRO A 9 8.37 -5.15 23.37
N GLY A 10 8.81 -5.78 22.27
CA GLY A 10 9.32 -5.14 21.07
C GLY A 10 10.83 -4.89 21.05
N ASP A 11 11.56 -5.17 22.12
CA ASP A 11 13.02 -5.17 22.11
C ASP A 11 13.55 -6.28 21.19
N ILE A 12 14.62 -5.97 20.45
CA ILE A 12 15.36 -6.94 19.64
C ILE A 12 16.36 -7.65 20.55
N VAL A 13 16.38 -8.98 20.48
CA VAL A 13 17.29 -9.81 21.24
C VAL A 13 18.03 -10.80 20.34
N ILE A 14 19.26 -11.08 20.72
CA ILE A 14 20.14 -12.07 20.10
C ILE A 14 20.29 -13.22 21.09
N ASP A 15 20.07 -14.44 20.61
CA ASP A 15 20.37 -15.65 21.36
C ASP A 15 21.88 -15.91 21.36
N GLN A 16 22.49 -16.01 22.55
CA GLN A 16 23.93 -16.22 22.71
C GLN A 16 24.41 -17.61 22.29
N GLU A 17 23.52 -18.60 22.24
CA GLU A 17 23.88 -19.98 21.87
C GLU A 17 23.92 -20.21 20.34
N ILE A 18 23.50 -19.22 19.54
CA ILE A 18 23.41 -19.35 18.08
C ILE A 18 24.34 -18.33 17.42
N ASP A 19 25.46 -18.82 16.87
CA ASP A 19 26.51 -18.01 16.20
C ASP A 19 25.98 -17.17 15.02
N GLU A 20 24.89 -17.59 14.36
CA GLU A 20 24.23 -16.89 13.24
C GLU A 20 22.69 -16.84 13.42
N GLY A 21 22.23 -16.47 14.62
CA GLY A 21 20.80 -16.37 14.93
C GLY A 21 20.10 -15.24 14.15
N SER A 22 18.91 -15.53 13.61
CA SER A 22 18.00 -14.47 13.16
C SER A 22 17.54 -13.64 14.37
N PRO A 23 17.43 -12.30 14.26
CA PRO A 23 16.96 -11.48 15.38
C PRO A 23 15.58 -11.97 15.86
N ALA A 24 15.43 -12.06 17.17
CA ALA A 24 14.17 -12.38 17.82
C ALA A 24 13.61 -11.13 18.51
N TYR A 25 12.31 -11.11 18.72
CA TYR A 25 11.59 -9.98 19.29
C TYR A 25 10.90 -10.41 20.57
N VAL A 26 11.14 -9.68 21.66
CA VAL A 26 10.43 -9.91 22.92
C VAL A 26 8.95 -9.63 22.70
N THR A 27 8.09 -10.61 22.97
CA THR A 27 6.63 -10.44 22.84
C THR A 27 5.94 -10.43 24.20
N ALA A 28 6.44 -11.21 25.16
CA ALA A 28 5.88 -11.28 26.50
C ALA A 28 6.98 -11.51 27.56
N LEU A 29 6.70 -10.97 28.75
CA LEU A 29 7.53 -11.10 29.95
C LEU A 29 6.65 -11.71 31.05
N PRO A 30 6.43 -13.04 31.02
CA PRO A 30 5.59 -13.71 32.00
C PRO A 30 6.17 -13.56 33.42
N ASP A 31 5.29 -13.57 34.41
CA ASP A 31 5.67 -13.57 35.82
C ASP A 31 6.05 -14.99 36.28
N ALA A 32 7.04 -15.59 35.63
CA ALA A 32 7.48 -16.97 35.84
C ALA A 32 9.01 -17.09 35.74
N ILE A 33 9.56 -18.10 36.42
CA ILE A 33 10.96 -18.49 36.34
C ILE A 33 11.13 -19.74 35.46
N ALA A 34 12.36 -20.01 35.02
CA ALA A 34 12.66 -21.10 34.10
C ALA A 34 12.28 -22.49 34.64
N GLU A 35 12.39 -22.71 35.95
CA GLU A 35 11.99 -23.98 36.61
C GLU A 35 10.46 -24.20 36.60
N GLU A 36 9.66 -23.14 36.52
CA GLU A 36 8.19 -23.21 36.59
C GLU A 36 7.52 -23.22 35.22
N TRP A 37 8.24 -22.86 34.16
CA TRP A 37 7.69 -22.74 32.81
C TRP A 37 7.88 -24.03 32.03
N VAL A 38 6.76 -24.70 31.73
CA VAL A 38 6.71 -25.99 31.02
C VAL A 38 6.19 -25.80 29.59
N TYR A 39 6.77 -26.52 28.64
CA TYR A 39 6.27 -26.64 27.26
C TYR A 39 6.53 -28.06 26.73
N GLU A 40 5.90 -28.38 25.59
CA GLU A 40 6.14 -29.64 24.86
C GLU A 40 7.33 -29.45 23.92
N ASP A 41 8.33 -30.32 24.01
CA ASP A 41 9.48 -30.33 23.10
C ASP A 41 9.14 -30.91 21.71
N GLU A 42 10.15 -31.06 20.84
CA GLU A 42 9.95 -31.63 19.49
C GLU A 42 9.47 -33.10 19.51
N GLU A 43 9.70 -33.83 20.61
CA GLU A 43 9.26 -35.21 20.81
C GLU A 43 7.88 -35.31 21.49
N GLY A 44 7.33 -34.17 21.94
CA GLY A 44 6.05 -34.06 22.64
C GLY A 44 6.16 -34.41 24.13
N GLU A 45 7.37 -34.36 24.70
CA GLU A 45 7.60 -34.53 26.13
C GLU A 45 7.49 -33.17 26.85
N GLU A 46 6.85 -33.16 28.02
CA GLU A 46 6.80 -31.96 28.87
C GLU A 46 8.20 -31.72 29.48
N ILE A 47 8.78 -30.58 29.15
CA ILE A 47 10.08 -30.13 29.66
C ILE A 47 9.97 -28.70 30.20
N THR A 48 10.74 -28.40 31.25
CA THR A 48 10.86 -27.02 31.74
C THR A 48 11.90 -26.23 30.96
N VAL A 49 11.76 -24.89 30.92
CA VAL A 49 12.79 -24.02 30.33
C VAL A 49 14.14 -24.22 31.04
N ALA A 50 14.17 -24.49 32.35
CA ALA A 50 15.40 -24.77 33.07
C ALA A 50 16.06 -26.11 32.64
N GLU A 51 15.27 -27.15 32.39
CA GLU A 51 15.78 -28.45 31.93
C GLU A 51 16.32 -28.39 30.51
N ASP A 52 15.68 -27.62 29.61
CA ASP A 52 16.17 -27.39 28.25
C ASP A 52 17.37 -26.42 28.19
N ASN A 53 17.58 -25.62 29.24
CA ASN A 53 18.64 -24.62 29.33
C ASN A 53 19.52 -24.83 30.58
N PRO A 54 20.20 -26.00 30.73
CA PRO A 54 20.87 -26.39 31.97
C PRO A 54 22.08 -25.52 32.34
N ASP A 55 22.64 -24.78 31.38
CA ASP A 55 23.77 -23.86 31.60
C ASP A 55 23.34 -22.51 32.20
N TYR A 56 22.02 -22.28 32.33
CA TYR A 56 21.44 -21.04 32.84
C TYR A 56 20.75 -21.26 34.21
N PRO A 57 20.65 -20.22 35.07
CA PRO A 57 20.03 -20.37 36.38
C PRO A 57 18.55 -20.78 36.29
N ALA A 58 18.13 -21.78 37.07
CA ALA A 58 16.74 -22.26 37.10
C ALA A 58 15.75 -21.20 37.65
N ASP A 59 16.24 -20.28 38.48
CA ASP A 59 15.49 -19.14 39.02
C ASP A 59 15.49 -17.91 38.09
N ALA A 60 16.11 -18.00 36.91
CA ALA A 60 16.08 -16.93 35.93
C ALA A 60 14.65 -16.70 35.43
N ARG A 61 14.29 -15.43 35.23
CA ARG A 61 13.00 -15.04 34.64
C ARG A 61 12.90 -15.49 33.19
N VAL A 62 11.70 -15.88 32.78
CA VAL A 62 11.43 -16.28 31.40
C VAL A 62 11.15 -15.05 30.53
N VAL A 63 11.73 -15.05 29.34
CA VAL A 63 11.44 -14.10 28.26
C VAL A 63 10.88 -14.88 27.09
N VAL A 64 9.71 -14.47 26.58
CA VAL A 64 9.10 -15.07 25.41
C VAL A 64 9.41 -14.23 24.19
N VAL A 65 9.94 -14.88 23.16
CA VAL A 65 10.38 -14.25 21.92
C VAL A 65 9.75 -14.92 20.70
N VAL A 66 9.73 -14.18 19.60
CA VAL A 66 9.29 -14.64 18.29
C VAL A 66 10.27 -14.21 17.21
N HIS A 67 10.38 -14.97 16.13
CA HIS A 67 11.05 -14.49 14.92
C HIS A 67 10.02 -13.86 13.98
N THR A 68 10.34 -12.69 13.43
CA THR A 68 9.46 -11.96 12.50
C THR A 68 8.99 -12.78 11.30
N PRO A 69 9.86 -13.58 10.63
CA PRO A 69 9.41 -14.45 9.54
C PRO A 69 8.26 -15.36 9.97
N ASP A 70 8.33 -15.90 11.18
CA ASP A 70 7.37 -16.89 11.67
C ASP A 70 6.00 -16.28 11.97
N VAL A 71 5.99 -15.13 12.64
CA VAL A 71 4.73 -14.46 13.03
C VAL A 71 4.02 -13.86 11.82
N HIS A 72 4.73 -13.34 10.81
CA HIS A 72 4.06 -12.76 9.65
C HIS A 72 3.32 -13.77 8.78
N TYR A 73 3.65 -15.07 8.85
CA TYR A 73 2.86 -16.10 8.18
C TYR A 73 1.47 -16.26 8.82
N ALA A 74 1.41 -16.23 10.15
CA ALA A 74 0.20 -16.40 10.93
C ALA A 74 -0.59 -15.08 11.08
N LEU A 75 0.11 -13.97 11.30
CA LEU A 75 -0.40 -12.64 11.58
C LEU A 75 0.26 -11.59 10.65
N PRO A 76 -0.20 -11.45 9.40
CA PRO A 76 0.43 -10.58 8.40
C PRO A 76 0.46 -9.10 8.79
N ASP A 77 -0.49 -8.66 9.61
CA ASP A 77 -0.64 -7.27 10.05
C ASP A 77 0.01 -7.00 11.42
N TRP A 78 0.62 -8.01 12.04
CA TRP A 78 1.29 -7.85 13.32
C TRP A 78 2.57 -7.01 13.18
N ASN A 79 2.86 -6.21 14.21
CA ASN A 79 4.13 -5.50 14.35
C ASN A 79 4.74 -5.84 15.71
N ARG A 80 6.07 -5.87 15.79
CA ARG A 80 6.80 -6.28 17.01
C ARG A 80 6.53 -5.45 18.27
N TYR A 81 5.95 -4.27 18.13
CA TYR A 81 5.59 -3.40 19.26
C TYR A 81 4.21 -3.71 19.82
N THR A 82 3.48 -4.63 19.19
CA THR A 82 2.20 -5.15 19.68
C THR A 82 2.52 -6.41 20.48
N PRO A 83 2.51 -6.34 21.83
CA PRO A 83 2.77 -7.52 22.64
C PRO A 83 1.74 -8.60 22.33
N LEU A 84 2.19 -9.82 22.08
CA LEU A 84 1.34 -11.02 22.01
C LEU A 84 1.66 -11.92 23.19
N SER A 85 0.61 -12.39 23.86
CA SER A 85 0.70 -13.46 24.83
C SER A 85 0.94 -14.81 24.15
N PRO A 86 1.51 -15.79 24.85
CA PRO A 86 1.67 -17.15 24.33
C PRO A 86 0.35 -17.76 23.81
N SER A 87 -0.76 -17.54 24.51
CA SER A 87 -2.07 -18.04 24.07
C SER A 87 -2.55 -17.41 22.75
N GLU A 88 -2.23 -16.15 22.49
CA GLU A 88 -2.53 -15.50 21.20
C GLU A 88 -1.65 -16.04 20.07
N LEU A 89 -0.39 -16.38 20.36
CA LEU A 89 0.53 -17.01 19.40
C LEU A 89 0.07 -18.42 19.05
N GLU A 90 -0.35 -19.20 20.05
CA GLU A 90 -0.92 -20.54 19.86
C GLU A 90 -2.20 -20.51 19.03
N GLU A 91 -3.12 -19.59 19.34
CA GLU A 91 -4.36 -19.42 18.57
C GLU A 91 -4.08 -19.03 17.12
N ALA A 92 -3.05 -18.21 16.89
CA ALA A 92 -2.60 -17.82 15.57
C ALA A 92 -1.81 -18.93 14.83
N GLY A 93 -1.32 -19.95 15.54
CA GLY A 93 -0.39 -20.94 14.99
C GLY A 93 0.99 -20.34 14.68
N ALA A 94 1.39 -19.27 15.38
CA ALA A 94 2.70 -18.66 15.27
C ALA A 94 3.66 -19.34 16.27
N PRO A 95 4.82 -19.87 15.83
CA PRO A 95 5.78 -20.43 16.76
C PRO A 95 6.40 -19.32 17.60
N TYR A 96 6.66 -19.65 18.86
CA TYR A 96 7.29 -18.78 19.84
C TYR A 96 8.26 -19.61 20.68
N TYR A 97 9.20 -18.93 21.33
CA TYR A 97 10.24 -19.57 22.11
C TYR A 97 10.35 -18.89 23.47
N ALA A 98 10.58 -19.68 24.52
CA ALA A 98 10.74 -19.19 25.88
C ALA A 98 12.17 -19.48 26.34
N PHE A 99 12.89 -18.45 26.78
CA PHE A 99 14.29 -18.58 27.19
C PHE A 99 14.52 -17.97 28.58
N PRO A 100 15.52 -18.46 29.34
CA PRO A 100 16.04 -17.75 30.50
C PRO A 100 16.57 -16.38 30.08
N ALA A 101 16.19 -15.31 30.78
CA ALA A 101 16.62 -13.95 30.48
C ALA A 101 18.15 -13.79 30.24
N PRO A 102 19.05 -14.44 31.00
CA PRO A 102 20.50 -14.33 30.78
C PRO A 102 21.02 -14.95 29.48
N ARG A 103 20.23 -15.79 28.77
CA ARG A 103 20.57 -16.35 27.45
C ARG A 103 20.45 -15.31 26.34
N LEU A 104 19.64 -14.28 26.55
CA LEU A 104 19.35 -13.26 25.54
C LEU A 104 20.18 -11.98 25.77
N ILE A 105 20.72 -11.43 24.70
CA ILE A 105 21.35 -10.10 24.70
C ILE A 105 20.42 -9.13 23.96
N ARG A 106 20.00 -8.07 24.65
CA ARG A 106 19.29 -6.95 24.01
C ARG A 106 20.23 -6.20 23.06
N ASP A 107 19.81 -6.04 21.81
CA ASP A 107 20.49 -5.17 20.85
C ASP A 107 20.21 -3.70 21.21
N LYS A 108 21.22 -3.02 21.75
CA LYS A 108 21.12 -1.63 22.20
C LYS A 108 21.27 -0.61 21.07
N GLU A 109 21.68 -1.05 19.89
CA GLU A 109 21.79 -0.19 18.71
C GLU A 109 20.42 0.01 18.02
N CYS A 110 19.45 -0.87 18.32
CA CYS A 110 18.07 -0.80 17.83
C CYS A 110 17.08 -0.41 18.96
N PRO A 111 16.81 0.89 19.18
CA PRO A 111 15.88 1.35 20.21
C PRO A 111 14.44 0.88 19.95
N ASN A 112 13.64 0.74 21.00
CA ASN A 112 12.24 0.30 20.86
C ASN A 112 11.30 1.43 20.40
N ALA A 113 10.12 1.10 19.87
CA ALA A 113 9.16 2.09 19.36
C ALA A 113 8.80 3.18 20.37
N PRO A 114 8.62 2.94 21.67
CA PRO A 114 8.40 4.02 22.63
C PRO A 114 9.56 5.03 22.72
N GLU A 115 10.81 4.57 22.65
CA GLU A 115 12.00 5.43 22.59
C GLU A 115 12.07 6.21 21.26
N ILE A 116 11.74 5.55 20.16
CA ILE A 116 11.70 6.14 18.81
C ILE A 116 10.53 7.13 18.67
N GLN A 117 9.31 6.79 19.09
CA GLN A 117 8.12 7.65 19.02
C GLN A 117 8.23 8.88 19.93
N ARG A 118 8.92 8.77 21.09
CA ARG A 118 9.33 9.96 21.88
C ARG A 118 10.24 10.89 21.09
N ALA A 119 11.08 10.36 20.21
CA ALA A 119 11.92 11.13 19.30
C ALA A 119 11.15 11.63 18.04
N ILE A 120 10.07 10.95 17.63
CA ILE A 120 9.35 11.17 16.38
C ILE A 120 7.96 11.79 16.61
N GLY A 121 7.94 13.13 16.68
CA GLY A 121 6.77 13.91 16.29
C GLY A 121 6.78 14.08 14.77
N ILE A 122 5.97 13.27 14.07
CA ILE A 122 5.97 13.10 12.62
C ILE A 122 5.86 14.46 11.88
N SER A 123 6.66 14.58 10.81
CA SER A 123 6.82 15.70 9.86
C SER A 123 7.91 16.73 10.16
N ARG A 124 8.33 16.96 11.42
CA ARG A 124 9.35 17.99 11.72
C ARG A 124 10.76 17.45 12.04
N ASN A 125 10.90 16.13 12.13
CA ASN A 125 12.09 15.50 12.71
C ASN A 125 12.87 14.55 11.78
N VAL A 126 12.51 14.39 10.49
CA VAL A 126 13.33 13.57 9.56
C VAL A 126 14.76 14.13 9.50
N ASP A 127 14.91 15.46 9.39
CA ASP A 127 16.21 16.13 9.44
C ASP A 127 16.94 15.93 10.78
N ILE A 128 16.22 15.76 11.90
CA ILE A 128 16.82 15.50 13.21
C ILE A 128 17.31 14.05 13.31
N LEU A 129 16.54 13.09 12.78
CA LEU A 129 16.91 11.67 12.74
C LEU A 129 18.14 11.45 11.85
N THR A 130 18.14 12.02 10.63
CA THR A 130 19.29 11.90 9.72
C THR A 130 20.53 12.64 10.22
N THR A 131 20.36 13.68 11.07
CA THR A 131 21.49 14.45 11.64
C THR A 131 22.05 13.83 12.92
N ARG A 132 21.23 13.20 13.77
CA ARG A 132 21.67 12.67 15.08
C ARG A 132 22.25 11.27 15.04
N MET A 133 21.87 10.45 14.07
CA MET A 133 22.20 9.01 14.04
C MET A 133 23.20 8.67 12.92
N GLY A 134 24.25 9.49 12.79
CA GLY A 134 25.18 9.47 11.66
C GLY A 134 25.58 8.08 11.16
N ASP A 135 25.46 7.92 9.83
CA ASP A 135 26.05 6.91 8.95
C ASP A 135 26.09 5.48 9.53
N MET A 136 24.92 4.91 9.76
CA MET A 136 24.77 3.50 10.11
C MET A 136 24.62 2.66 8.84
N THR A 137 25.70 1.99 8.42
CA THR A 137 25.78 0.97 7.35
C THR A 137 25.66 1.47 5.90
N GLY A 138 26.54 0.94 5.03
CA GLY A 138 26.72 1.32 3.63
C GLY A 138 25.61 0.88 2.66
N SER A 139 24.34 1.09 3.02
CA SER A 139 23.19 0.62 2.27
C SER A 139 22.74 1.55 1.13
N GLY A 140 23.30 2.76 0.98
CA GLY A 140 22.84 3.78 0.00
C GLY A 140 23.00 3.46 -1.51
N GLU A 141 23.52 2.29 -1.89
CA GLU A 141 23.83 1.96 -3.30
C GLU A 141 22.63 2.01 -4.27
N LYS A 142 21.41 1.91 -3.75
CA LYS A 142 20.20 1.78 -4.57
C LYS A 142 19.64 3.10 -5.11
N LEU A 143 20.00 4.22 -4.50
CA LEU A 143 19.49 5.56 -4.82
C LEU A 143 20.62 6.52 -5.23
N VAL A 144 21.75 5.98 -5.72
CA VAL A 144 22.97 6.73 -6.10
C VAL A 144 22.71 7.91 -7.05
N ASP A 145 21.70 7.81 -7.91
CA ASP A 145 21.33 8.85 -8.88
C ASP A 145 20.22 9.81 -8.38
N VAL A 146 19.76 9.66 -7.13
CA VAL A 146 18.67 10.43 -6.55
C VAL A 146 19.22 11.47 -5.58
N ASP A 147 18.95 12.76 -5.84
CA ASP A 147 19.39 13.86 -4.97
C ASP A 147 18.56 13.90 -3.67
N PRO A 148 19.18 13.68 -2.49
CA PRO A 148 18.47 13.67 -1.21
C PRO A 148 17.80 15.02 -0.90
N GLU A 149 18.34 16.14 -1.38
CA GLU A 149 17.73 17.44 -1.16
C GLU A 149 16.44 17.63 -1.98
N GLN A 150 16.36 17.03 -3.16
CA GLN A 150 15.11 17.01 -3.95
C GLN A 150 14.04 16.17 -3.25
N LEU A 151 14.41 15.03 -2.67
CA LEU A 151 13.49 14.22 -1.85
C LEU A 151 12.95 15.04 -0.67
N ARG A 152 13.81 15.78 0.04
CA ARG A 152 13.39 16.67 1.14
C ARG A 152 12.44 17.78 0.67
N GLN A 153 12.75 18.42 -0.45
CA GLN A 153 11.91 19.49 -1.01
C GLN A 153 10.54 18.97 -1.40
N GLN A 154 10.47 17.84 -2.12
CA GLN A 154 9.20 17.23 -2.49
C GLN A 154 8.39 16.85 -1.25
N LEU A 155 9.00 16.21 -0.25
CA LEU A 155 8.30 15.77 0.96
C LEU A 155 7.64 16.94 1.72
N ARG A 156 8.24 18.13 1.71
CA ARG A 156 7.67 19.32 2.35
C ARG A 156 6.37 19.80 1.71
N THR A 157 6.18 19.54 0.43
CA THR A 157 5.02 19.98 -0.35
C THR A 157 4.06 18.85 -0.68
N GLU A 158 4.46 17.60 -0.44
CA GLU A 158 3.69 16.41 -0.79
C GLU A 158 2.41 16.30 0.04
N THR A 159 1.31 15.96 -0.62
CA THR A 159 -0.01 15.82 -0.01
C THR A 159 -0.53 14.39 -0.09
N ASP A 160 -0.04 13.59 -1.05
CA ASP A 160 -0.38 12.18 -1.12
C ASP A 160 0.35 11.40 -0.01
N ALA A 161 -0.44 10.73 0.84
CA ALA A 161 0.09 10.03 2.01
C ALA A 161 1.05 8.89 1.64
N LYS A 162 0.85 8.25 0.48
CA LYS A 162 1.72 7.15 0.04
C LYS A 162 3.02 7.70 -0.54
N ALA A 163 2.97 8.75 -1.35
CA ALA A 163 4.14 9.46 -1.83
C ALA A 163 4.98 10.00 -0.67
N ALA A 164 4.36 10.59 0.36
CA ALA A 164 5.05 11.05 1.56
C ALA A 164 5.78 9.91 2.29
N LYS A 165 5.17 8.72 2.39
CA LYS A 165 5.81 7.53 2.96
C LYS A 165 6.98 7.04 2.10
N GLN A 166 6.81 6.99 0.78
CA GLN A 166 7.86 6.60 -0.16
C GLN A 166 9.09 7.52 -0.06
N LEU A 167 8.86 8.83 0.00
CA LEU A 167 9.90 9.86 0.19
C LEU A 167 10.59 9.72 1.55
N THR A 168 9.83 9.43 2.61
CA THR A 168 10.38 9.23 3.96
C THR A 168 11.28 7.99 4.00
N VAL A 169 10.84 6.87 3.41
CA VAL A 169 11.64 5.64 3.30
C VAL A 169 12.93 5.91 2.51
N ALA A 170 12.85 6.62 1.39
CA ALA A 170 14.02 6.96 0.59
C ALA A 170 15.03 7.84 1.36
N LEU A 171 14.56 8.84 2.10
CA LEU A 171 15.42 9.72 2.91
C LEU A 171 16.11 8.99 4.05
N LEU A 172 15.42 8.05 4.69
CA LEU A 172 16.02 7.22 5.75
C LEU A 172 17.07 6.27 5.15
N TYR A 173 16.77 5.67 4.00
CA TYR A 173 17.71 4.79 3.31
C TYR A 173 18.98 5.53 2.85
N GLU A 174 18.83 6.74 2.31
CA GLU A 174 19.94 7.63 1.98
C GLU A 174 20.76 8.05 3.20
N ALA A 175 20.16 8.07 4.38
CA ALA A 175 20.86 8.33 5.64
C ALA A 175 21.54 7.08 6.23
N GLY A 176 21.57 5.96 5.49
CA GLY A 176 22.24 4.72 5.85
C GLY A 176 21.32 3.63 6.38
N PHE A 177 20.08 3.97 6.78
CA PHE A 177 19.20 3.02 7.45
C PHE A 177 18.89 1.83 6.54
N SER A 178 19.12 0.62 7.05
CA SER A 178 18.76 -0.59 6.32
C SER A 178 17.23 -0.68 6.14
N PRO A 179 16.72 -1.38 5.11
CA PRO A 179 15.29 -1.61 4.95
C PRO A 179 14.62 -2.29 6.14
N TYR A 180 15.37 -3.07 6.92
CA TYR A 180 14.92 -3.69 8.18
C TYR A 180 14.76 -2.65 9.29
N THR A 181 15.72 -1.74 9.43
CA THR A 181 15.64 -0.63 10.38
C THR A 181 14.51 0.33 10.01
N ILE A 182 14.31 0.58 8.71
CA ILE A 182 13.21 1.41 8.22
C ILE A 182 11.85 0.75 8.46
N ASP A 183 11.75 -0.56 8.22
CA ASP A 183 10.55 -1.33 8.57
C ASP A 183 10.22 -1.09 10.04
N ASP A 184 11.16 -1.27 10.96
CA ASP A 184 10.81 -1.12 12.36
C ASP A 184 10.61 0.31 12.85
N LEU A 185 11.24 1.28 12.18
CA LEU A 185 11.02 2.70 12.42
C LEU A 185 9.61 3.14 12.01
N LEU A 186 9.06 2.55 10.94
CA LEU A 186 7.83 3.02 10.30
C LEU A 186 6.66 2.02 10.33
N GLY A 187 6.90 0.77 10.75
CA GLY A 187 5.96 -0.34 10.75
C GLY A 187 5.54 -0.82 9.35
N PHE A 188 6.45 -0.77 8.37
CA PHE A 188 6.16 -1.20 6.99
C PHE A 188 7.01 -2.39 6.60
N PRO A 189 6.43 -3.54 6.20
CA PRO A 189 7.19 -4.75 5.90
C PRO A 189 8.39 -4.46 4.99
N VAL A 190 9.55 -5.05 5.29
CA VAL A 190 10.81 -4.87 4.53
C VAL A 190 10.62 -4.90 3.01
N GLN A 191 9.80 -5.83 2.50
CA GLN A 191 9.51 -5.92 1.06
C GLN A 191 8.80 -4.68 0.49
N THR A 192 7.94 -4.04 1.29
CA THR A 192 7.29 -2.77 0.96
C THR A 192 8.33 -1.66 0.85
N SER A 193 9.27 -1.59 1.79
CA SER A 193 10.39 -0.64 1.76
C SER A 193 11.22 -0.85 0.48
N TYR A 194 11.58 -2.09 0.13
CA TYR A 194 12.28 -2.37 -1.13
C TYR A 194 11.50 -1.95 -2.38
N ASN A 195 10.20 -2.22 -2.41
CA ASN A 195 9.33 -1.83 -3.54
C ASN A 195 9.23 -0.31 -3.68
N TRP A 196 9.16 0.41 -2.56
CA TRP A 196 9.13 1.87 -2.57
C TRP A 196 10.48 2.47 -2.97
N LEU A 197 11.59 1.90 -2.51
CA LEU A 197 12.93 2.30 -2.96
C LEU A 197 13.10 2.10 -4.48
N ASN A 198 12.65 0.96 -5.03
CA ASN A 198 12.60 0.76 -6.49
C ASN A 198 11.75 1.82 -7.19
N THR A 199 10.56 2.11 -6.63
CA THR A 199 9.66 3.11 -7.20
C THR A 199 10.32 4.49 -7.25
N VAL A 200 11.03 4.88 -6.20
CA VAL A 200 11.75 6.16 -6.12
C VAL A 200 12.96 6.19 -7.05
N ALA A 201 13.68 5.07 -7.21
CA ALA A 201 14.80 4.96 -8.15
C ALA A 201 14.35 5.04 -9.62
N GLU A 202 13.17 4.50 -9.95
CA GLU A 202 12.69 4.35 -11.33
C GLU A 202 11.78 5.49 -11.80
N ARG A 203 11.08 6.18 -10.88
CA ARG A 203 10.09 7.20 -11.22
C ARG A 203 10.57 8.61 -10.91
N ASP A 204 9.98 9.57 -11.60
CA ASP A 204 10.08 10.97 -11.23
C ASP A 204 9.58 11.18 -9.80
N ILE A 205 10.38 11.86 -8.97
CA ILE A 205 10.12 12.16 -7.56
C ILE A 205 8.79 12.93 -7.39
N THR A 206 8.38 13.70 -8.40
CA THR A 206 7.11 14.44 -8.41
C THR A 206 5.90 13.58 -8.80
N ALA A 207 6.12 12.35 -9.27
CA ALA A 207 5.10 11.41 -9.75
C ALA A 207 5.07 10.11 -8.92
N LEU A 208 5.32 10.23 -7.62
CA LEU A 208 5.23 9.15 -6.64
C LEU A 208 3.76 8.91 -6.21
N GLY A 209 3.54 7.89 -5.37
CA GLY A 209 2.23 7.46 -4.91
C GLY A 209 1.60 6.36 -5.77
N ASP A 210 0.27 6.32 -5.83
CA ASP A 210 -0.43 5.35 -6.66
C ASP A 210 -0.26 5.69 -8.15
N ALA A 211 0.16 4.69 -8.94
CA ALA A 211 0.07 4.82 -10.39
C ALA A 211 -1.39 5.14 -10.77
N PRO A 212 -1.63 5.99 -11.79
CA PRO A 212 -2.97 6.22 -12.29
C PRO A 212 -3.67 4.89 -12.55
N ARG A 213 -4.78 4.63 -11.86
CA ARG A 213 -5.55 3.40 -12.05
C ARG A 213 -6.14 3.43 -13.46
N THR A 214 -5.56 2.66 -14.37
CA THR A 214 -5.97 2.59 -15.79
C THR A 214 -7.34 1.92 -16.01
N GLY A 215 -8.00 1.50 -14.93
CA GLY A 215 -9.28 0.81 -14.98
C GLY A 215 -9.19 -0.53 -15.70
N ARG A 216 -10.34 -1.19 -15.87
CA ARG A 216 -10.40 -2.37 -16.75
C ARG A 216 -10.14 -1.90 -18.19
N PRO A 217 -9.21 -2.52 -18.93
CA PRO A 217 -8.97 -2.14 -20.31
C PRO A 217 -10.28 -2.17 -21.12
N PRO A 218 -10.54 -1.16 -21.96
CA PRO A 218 -11.74 -1.13 -22.79
C PRO A 218 -11.79 -2.36 -23.70
N ARG A 219 -13.00 -2.89 -23.93
CA ARG A 219 -13.17 -4.09 -24.78
C ARG A 219 -12.85 -3.82 -26.25
N LEU A 220 -13.00 -2.58 -26.70
CA LEU A 220 -12.51 -2.14 -28.01
C LEU A 220 -11.08 -1.62 -27.84
N SER A 221 -10.17 -2.03 -28.72
CA SER A 221 -8.85 -1.42 -28.82
C SER A 221 -8.97 0.05 -29.30
N PRO A 222 -7.92 0.87 -29.13
CA PRO A 222 -7.90 2.24 -29.66
C PRO A 222 -8.23 2.27 -31.17
N ASP A 223 -7.58 1.43 -31.97
CA ASP A 223 -7.79 1.36 -33.42
C ASP A 223 -9.23 0.97 -33.78
N GLN A 224 -9.82 0.01 -33.05
CA GLN A 224 -11.22 -0.38 -33.25
C GLN A 224 -12.19 0.76 -32.90
N PHE A 225 -11.87 1.52 -31.85
CA PHE A 225 -12.67 2.68 -31.45
C PHE A 225 -12.60 3.80 -32.48
N ASP A 226 -11.43 4.05 -33.06
CA ASP A 226 -11.24 5.04 -34.12
C ASP A 226 -11.97 4.63 -35.40
N GLN A 227 -11.88 3.35 -35.79
CA GLN A 227 -12.62 2.79 -36.92
C GLN A 227 -14.14 2.88 -36.70
N LEU A 228 -14.62 2.57 -35.51
CA LEU A 228 -16.03 2.73 -35.14
C LEU A 228 -16.45 4.20 -35.26
N THR A 229 -15.65 5.12 -34.71
CA THR A 229 -15.95 6.55 -34.74
C THR A 229 -16.03 7.08 -36.17
N ALA A 230 -15.08 6.71 -37.03
CA ALA A 230 -15.11 7.07 -38.45
C ALA A 230 -16.38 6.53 -39.16
N THR A 231 -16.83 5.33 -38.81
CA THR A 231 -18.05 4.74 -39.36
C THR A 231 -19.31 5.48 -38.88
N LEU A 232 -19.40 5.80 -37.58
CA LEU A 232 -20.58 6.44 -36.99
C LEU A 232 -20.75 7.91 -37.40
N VAL A 233 -19.68 8.54 -37.90
CA VAL A 233 -19.75 9.88 -38.52
C VAL A 233 -20.46 9.82 -39.88
N ALA A 234 -20.32 8.72 -40.62
CA ALA A 234 -21.04 8.48 -41.86
C ALA A 234 -22.48 7.97 -41.59
N SER A 235 -23.31 7.88 -42.62
CA SER A 235 -24.66 7.33 -42.47
C SER A 235 -24.62 5.80 -42.35
N PRO A 236 -25.63 5.14 -41.74
CA PRO A 236 -25.70 3.68 -41.74
C PRO A 236 -25.68 3.06 -43.15
N PHE A 237 -26.24 3.78 -44.14
CA PHE A 237 -26.21 3.35 -45.54
C PHE A 237 -24.78 3.21 -46.09
N ASP A 238 -23.87 4.10 -45.70
CA ASP A 238 -22.46 4.04 -46.11
C ASP A 238 -21.74 2.83 -45.50
N ALA A 239 -22.26 2.32 -44.38
CA ALA A 239 -21.83 1.08 -43.73
C ALA A 239 -22.57 -0.17 -44.24
N GLY A 240 -23.39 -0.05 -45.29
CA GLY A 240 -24.16 -1.15 -45.88
C GLY A 240 -25.43 -1.54 -45.12
N ILE A 241 -25.91 -0.67 -44.23
CA ILE A 241 -27.10 -0.92 -43.39
C ILE A 241 -28.27 -0.05 -43.87
N ASP A 242 -29.39 -0.69 -44.18
CA ASP A 242 -30.64 -0.02 -44.58
C ASP A 242 -31.35 0.60 -43.36
N ALA A 243 -30.82 1.72 -42.88
CA ALA A 243 -31.39 2.47 -41.76
C ALA A 243 -31.18 3.99 -41.93
N PRO A 244 -32.17 4.82 -41.57
CA PRO A 244 -32.10 6.26 -41.77
C PRO A 244 -31.13 6.98 -40.82
N ALA A 245 -30.80 6.37 -39.67
CA ALA A 245 -29.89 6.93 -38.68
C ALA A 245 -29.32 5.84 -37.76
N TRP A 246 -28.16 6.12 -37.16
CA TRP A 246 -27.59 5.27 -36.13
C TRP A 246 -28.46 5.27 -34.88
N THR A 247 -29.01 4.10 -34.54
CA THR A 247 -29.70 3.87 -33.27
C THR A 247 -28.83 3.04 -32.33
N PRO A 248 -28.94 3.17 -31.00
CA PRO A 248 -28.13 2.39 -30.07
C PRO A 248 -28.24 0.86 -30.26
N PRO A 249 -29.41 0.27 -30.57
CA PRO A 249 -29.49 -1.14 -30.93
C PRO A 249 -28.69 -1.47 -32.20
N LEU A 250 -28.77 -0.62 -33.22
CA LEU A 250 -28.06 -0.81 -34.49
C LEU A 250 -26.54 -0.75 -34.29
N VAL A 251 -26.06 0.21 -33.50
CA VAL A 251 -24.64 0.35 -33.17
C VAL A 251 -24.14 -0.84 -32.35
N ARG A 252 -24.94 -1.37 -31.42
CA ARG A 252 -24.61 -2.57 -30.65
C ARG A 252 -24.37 -3.77 -31.57
N ASP A 253 -25.28 -3.96 -32.52
CA ASP A 253 -25.24 -5.09 -33.44
C ASP A 253 -24.04 -4.92 -34.39
N TYR A 254 -23.81 -3.72 -34.93
CA TYR A 254 -22.63 -3.40 -35.73
C TYR A 254 -21.31 -3.66 -34.99
N ILE A 255 -21.18 -3.25 -33.72
CA ILE A 255 -19.98 -3.50 -32.90
C ILE A 255 -19.78 -5.01 -32.69
N THR A 256 -20.87 -5.75 -32.48
CA THR A 256 -20.81 -7.20 -32.28
C THR A 256 -20.36 -7.91 -33.55
N ASP A 257 -20.90 -7.52 -34.71
CA ASP A 257 -20.61 -8.16 -35.98
C ASP A 257 -19.22 -7.81 -36.51
N THR A 258 -18.78 -6.56 -36.33
CA THR A 258 -17.50 -6.07 -36.87
C THR A 258 -16.32 -6.43 -35.98
N PHE A 259 -16.48 -6.36 -34.66
CA PHE A 259 -15.38 -6.49 -33.69
C PHE A 259 -15.52 -7.68 -32.75
N GLY A 260 -16.64 -8.42 -32.78
CA GLY A 260 -16.90 -9.53 -31.84
C GLY A 260 -17.17 -9.08 -30.41
N VAL A 261 -17.32 -7.77 -30.16
CA VAL A 261 -17.46 -7.20 -28.82
C VAL A 261 -18.92 -7.00 -28.46
N LYS A 262 -19.38 -7.68 -27.40
CA LYS A 262 -20.75 -7.51 -26.89
C LYS A 262 -20.81 -6.44 -25.83
N TYR A 263 -21.73 -5.48 -25.99
CA TYR A 263 -22.03 -4.44 -25.02
C TYR A 263 -23.50 -4.43 -24.61
N SER A 264 -23.77 -3.95 -23.39
CA SER A 264 -25.13 -3.57 -23.01
C SER A 264 -25.53 -2.28 -23.72
N LEU A 265 -26.83 -2.05 -23.94
CA LEU A 265 -27.32 -0.81 -24.58
C LEU A 265 -26.85 0.45 -23.85
N ALA A 266 -26.85 0.43 -22.50
CA ALA A 266 -26.34 1.54 -21.70
C ALA A 266 -24.86 1.86 -21.98
N HIS A 267 -24.04 0.84 -22.22
CA HIS A 267 -22.65 1.04 -22.60
C HIS A 267 -22.53 1.57 -24.03
N VAL A 268 -23.37 1.11 -24.96
CA VAL A 268 -23.40 1.63 -26.34
C VAL A 268 -23.77 3.12 -26.38
N TYR A 269 -24.70 3.58 -25.55
CA TYR A 269 -24.97 5.02 -25.39
C TYR A 269 -23.71 5.81 -25.01
N ARG A 270 -22.89 5.30 -24.08
CA ARG A 270 -21.63 5.93 -23.68
C ARG A 270 -20.61 5.93 -24.82
N VAL A 271 -20.52 4.82 -25.56
CA VAL A 271 -19.65 4.70 -26.73
C VAL A 271 -20.03 5.70 -27.81
N MET A 272 -21.32 5.81 -28.15
CA MET A 272 -21.82 6.79 -29.12
C MET A 272 -21.54 8.23 -28.69
N HIS A 273 -21.74 8.54 -27.41
CA HIS A 273 -21.42 9.87 -26.87
C HIS A 273 -19.91 10.16 -26.93
N LYS A 274 -19.06 9.17 -26.60
CA LYS A 274 -17.60 9.29 -26.69
C LYS A 274 -17.12 9.47 -28.14
N ALA A 275 -17.82 8.84 -29.10
CA ALA A 275 -17.59 9.00 -30.53
C ALA A 275 -18.11 10.35 -31.09
N GLY A 276 -18.67 11.23 -30.24
CA GLY A 276 -19.10 12.58 -30.63
C GLY A 276 -20.50 12.68 -31.22
N LEU A 277 -21.30 11.60 -31.17
CA LEU A 277 -22.68 11.65 -31.67
C LEU A 277 -23.58 12.39 -30.67
N SER A 278 -24.36 13.34 -31.18
CA SER A 278 -25.40 14.02 -30.43
C SER A 278 -26.75 13.33 -30.61
N VAL A 279 -27.62 13.43 -29.60
CA VAL A 279 -28.99 12.90 -29.68
C VAL A 279 -29.75 13.65 -30.76
N GLN A 280 -30.12 12.94 -31.83
CA GLN A 280 -30.95 13.48 -32.90
C GLN A 280 -32.42 13.25 -32.55
N THR A 281 -33.10 14.31 -32.12
CA THR A 281 -34.55 14.29 -31.91
C THR A 281 -35.22 14.90 -33.13
N ALA A 282 -36.18 14.20 -33.73
CA ALA A 282 -37.06 14.81 -34.72
C ALA A 282 -37.70 16.06 -34.09
N ARG A 283 -37.57 17.23 -34.72
CA ARG A 283 -38.38 18.40 -34.40
C ARG A 283 -39.56 18.39 -35.36
N PRO A 284 -40.75 17.91 -34.95
CA PRO A 284 -41.90 17.90 -35.84
C PRO A 284 -42.25 19.34 -36.21
N ILE A 285 -42.22 19.66 -37.50
CA ILE A 285 -42.75 20.92 -38.02
C ILE A 285 -44.23 20.66 -38.30
N HIS A 286 -45.12 21.37 -37.61
CA HIS A 286 -46.55 21.28 -37.87
C HIS A 286 -46.86 21.83 -39.28
N TYR A 287 -47.77 21.21 -40.02
CA TYR A 287 -48.06 21.60 -41.42
C TYR A 287 -48.66 23.02 -41.55
N GLU A 288 -49.27 23.55 -40.48
CA GLU A 288 -49.75 24.94 -40.38
C GLU A 288 -48.71 25.93 -39.83
N ALA A 289 -47.45 25.51 -39.68
CA ALA A 289 -46.40 26.39 -39.18
C ALA A 289 -46.09 27.50 -40.20
N ASP A 290 -46.61 28.71 -39.98
CA ASP A 290 -46.25 29.91 -40.72
C ASP A 290 -44.90 30.49 -40.23
N PRO A 291 -43.85 30.49 -41.07
CA PRO A 291 -42.54 31.03 -40.72
C PRO A 291 -42.55 32.52 -40.40
N GLU A 292 -43.48 33.32 -40.95
CA GLU A 292 -43.61 34.75 -40.66
C GLU A 292 -44.24 35.00 -39.30
N ALA A 293 -45.35 34.32 -38.98
CA ALA A 293 -45.94 34.38 -37.65
C ALA A 293 -44.95 33.96 -36.55
N GLN A 294 -44.13 32.93 -36.78
CA GLN A 294 -43.10 32.52 -35.83
C GLN A 294 -41.99 33.56 -35.66
N ARG A 295 -41.59 34.25 -36.74
CA ARG A 295 -40.62 35.34 -36.68
C ARG A 295 -41.17 36.53 -35.89
N HIS A 296 -42.43 36.90 -36.13
CA HIS A 296 -43.11 37.98 -35.42
C HIS A 296 -43.23 37.69 -33.92
N TRP A 297 -43.68 36.48 -33.57
CA TRP A 297 -43.80 36.03 -32.18
C TRP A 297 -42.45 36.00 -31.44
N ARG A 298 -41.37 35.52 -32.09
CA ARG A 298 -40.01 35.53 -31.50
C ARG A 298 -39.44 36.94 -31.32
N ALA A 299 -39.80 37.89 -32.18
CA ALA A 299 -39.39 39.28 -32.04
C ALA A 299 -40.09 39.97 -30.87
N GLU A 300 -41.39 39.68 -30.66
CA GLU A 300 -42.18 40.22 -29.55
C GLU A 300 -41.78 39.63 -28.18
N PHE A 301 -41.37 38.36 -28.11
CA PHE A 301 -41.05 37.66 -26.86
C PHE A 301 -39.57 37.69 -26.44
N LYS A 302 -38.75 38.64 -26.92
CA LYS A 302 -37.38 38.81 -26.42
C LYS A 302 -37.43 39.18 -24.92
N LYS A 303 -37.29 38.17 -24.05
CA LYS A 303 -37.18 38.32 -22.59
C LYS A 303 -36.20 39.45 -22.26
N SER A 304 -36.70 40.53 -21.66
CA SER A 304 -35.87 41.48 -20.94
C SER A 304 -35.27 40.75 -19.74
N GLY A 305 -34.00 40.34 -19.87
CA GLY A 305 -33.25 39.76 -18.77
C GLY A 305 -33.13 40.78 -17.65
N ARG A 306 -33.80 40.54 -16.51
CA ARG A 306 -33.42 41.17 -15.24
C ARG A 306 -32.04 40.64 -14.83
N ARG A 307 -31.14 41.57 -14.55
CA ARG A 307 -29.89 41.36 -13.81
C ARG A 307 -30.16 40.81 -12.42
#